data_AF-M2QNB5-F1
#
_entry.id   AF-M2QNB5-F1
#
_cell.length_a   1.000
_cell.length_b   1.000
_cell.length_c   1.000
_cell.angle_alpha   90.00
_cell.angle_beta   90.00
_cell.angle_gamma   90.00
#
_symmetry.space_group_name_H-M   'P 1'
#
loop_
_entity.id
_entity.type
_entity.pdbx_description
1 polymer ?
#
loop_
_entity_poly.entity_id
_entity_poly.type
_entity_poly.pdbx_seq_one_letter_code
_entity_poly.pdbx_strand_id
1 'polypeptide(L)'
;MITPDVSETSLDKRGFHKKSPAAQELLETVGEKFLLGYAHAVEARSVAQAEEWLERIPVKYRGFAYEGAGMGYGMLDGLPGGGRGHIADFLAGPGEKHDYIIYVGVGWAMARLPRFRWPSAGDFDPLLRWLVLDGYGFHQAYFKTAKYVDGQYQDPDFSWPPGNNGYSLRAIDQGIGRALWFICGTDVDLVADTVARFPEHRHGDLYAGIGLASTYACGVTSDELLKLAEFAGEHRGNLAQGSAFAAEARVRAGLLIPETEVATQAICGLPAERAAAITQEVRPAVVVDGELPHFETWRQRIAEAILSGGAGK
;
A
#
# COMPACT_ATOMS: atom_id res chain seq x y z
N MET A 1 -11.23 12.93 -20.88
CA MET A 1 -10.21 11.88 -20.65
C MET A 1 -10.44 11.37 -19.23
N ILE A 2 -10.54 10.06 -19.01
CA ILE A 2 -10.81 9.47 -17.67
C ILE A 2 -9.51 9.43 -16.83
N THR A 3 -8.37 9.73 -17.45
CA THR A 3 -7.06 9.87 -16.81
C THR A 3 -7.01 11.14 -15.94
N PRO A 4 -6.69 11.02 -14.64
CA PRO A 4 -6.43 12.17 -13.78
C PRO A 4 -5.29 13.04 -14.32
N ASP A 5 -5.32 14.34 -14.01
CA ASP A 5 -4.27 15.27 -14.41
C ASP A 5 -2.96 14.97 -13.67
N VAL A 6 -1.84 14.95 -14.39
CA VAL A 6 -0.50 14.68 -13.83
C VAL A 6 -0.14 15.67 -12.71
N SER A 7 -0.66 16.89 -12.74
CA SER A 7 -0.45 17.87 -11.67
C SER A 7 -0.96 17.40 -10.29
N GLU A 8 -1.85 16.40 -10.22
CA GLU A 8 -2.26 15.78 -8.95
C GLU A 8 -1.14 15.02 -8.23
N THR A 9 -0.01 14.75 -8.90
CA THR A 9 1.16 14.11 -8.28
C THR A 9 2.12 15.11 -7.63
N SER A 10 1.94 16.42 -7.88
CA SER A 10 2.81 17.47 -7.37
C SER A 10 2.61 17.69 -5.88
N LEU A 11 3.69 17.66 -5.11
CA LEU A 11 3.64 17.96 -3.67
C LEU A 11 3.18 19.40 -3.43
N ASP A 12 3.57 20.34 -4.29
CA ASP A 12 3.16 21.74 -4.22
C ASP A 12 1.66 21.91 -4.39
N LYS A 13 1.06 21.23 -5.38
CA LYS A 13 -0.40 21.29 -5.59
C LYS A 13 -1.16 20.71 -4.41
N ARG A 14 -0.62 19.66 -3.78
CA ARG A 14 -1.22 19.00 -2.62
C ARG A 14 -0.97 19.74 -1.31
N GLY A 15 -0.04 20.68 -1.27
CA GLY A 15 0.39 21.36 -0.04
C GLY A 15 1.14 20.44 0.93
N PHE A 16 1.80 19.41 0.41
CA PHE A 16 2.54 18.43 1.22
C PHE A 16 3.93 18.94 1.61
N HIS A 17 4.48 18.35 2.68
CA HIS A 17 5.81 18.70 3.16
C HIS A 17 6.88 18.30 2.12
N LYS A 18 7.87 19.18 1.92
CA LYS A 18 9.00 18.96 1.02
C LYS A 18 10.30 18.94 1.81
N LYS A 19 10.71 17.75 2.23
CA LYS A 19 11.93 17.55 3.03
C LYS A 19 13.21 17.91 2.27
N SER A 20 13.33 17.44 1.03
CA SER A 20 14.48 17.70 0.16
C SER A 20 14.10 17.60 -1.31
N PRO A 21 14.90 18.18 -2.23
CA PRO A 21 14.66 18.05 -3.67
C PRO A 21 14.62 16.59 -4.15
N ALA A 22 15.49 15.74 -3.62
CA ALA A 22 15.53 14.32 -3.99
C ALA A 22 14.29 13.54 -3.50
N ALA A 23 13.82 13.83 -2.29
CA ALA A 23 12.58 13.24 -1.77
C ALA A 23 11.37 13.70 -2.60
N GLN A 24 11.31 14.99 -2.95
CA GLN A 24 10.27 15.53 -3.81
C GLN A 24 10.28 14.84 -5.19
N GLU A 25 11.42 14.80 -5.87
CA GLU A 25 11.55 14.17 -7.19
C GLU A 25 11.12 12.70 -7.16
N LEU A 26 11.52 11.96 -6.12
CA LEU A 26 11.12 10.56 -5.94
C LEU A 26 9.59 10.42 -5.81
N LEU A 27 8.97 11.16 -4.88
CA LEU A 27 7.53 11.02 -4.60
C LEU A 27 6.68 11.48 -5.79
N GLU A 28 7.09 12.55 -6.48
CA GLU A 28 6.41 13.03 -7.69
C GLU A 28 6.57 12.03 -8.86
N THR A 29 7.76 11.43 -9.03
CA THR A 29 8.00 10.39 -10.05
C THR A 29 7.16 9.14 -9.76
N VAL A 30 7.06 8.71 -8.49
CA VAL A 30 6.19 7.60 -8.09
C VAL A 30 4.74 7.87 -8.49
N GLY A 31 4.23 9.07 -8.18
CA GLY A 31 2.88 9.47 -8.58
C GLY A 31 2.70 9.51 -10.10
N GLU A 32 3.68 10.02 -10.85
CA GLU A 32 3.66 10.05 -12.31
C GLU A 32 3.56 8.63 -12.89
N LYS A 33 4.37 7.67 -12.40
CA LYS A 33 4.34 6.29 -12.90
C LYS A 33 3.07 5.55 -12.51
N PHE A 34 2.48 5.86 -11.36
CA PHE A 34 1.12 5.42 -11.01
C PHE A 34 0.10 5.90 -12.05
N LEU A 35 0.07 7.19 -12.39
CA LEU A 35 -0.87 7.72 -13.39
C LEU A 35 -0.62 7.17 -14.79
N LEU A 36 0.64 6.94 -15.15
CA LEU A 36 1.00 6.30 -16.41
C LEU A 36 0.45 4.87 -16.49
N GLY A 37 0.58 4.09 -15.42
CA GLY A 37 -0.01 2.75 -15.34
C GLY A 37 -1.53 2.73 -15.43
N TYR A 38 -2.19 3.70 -14.78
CA TYR A 38 -3.63 3.93 -14.95
C TYR A 38 -4.00 4.19 -16.41
N ALA A 39 -3.28 5.10 -17.08
CA ALA A 39 -3.53 5.42 -18.49
C ALA A 39 -3.34 4.17 -19.38
N HIS A 40 -2.27 3.39 -19.15
CA HIS A 40 -2.03 2.15 -19.89
C HIS A 40 -3.18 1.15 -19.75
N ALA A 41 -3.72 0.96 -18.55
CA ALA A 41 -4.87 0.07 -18.36
C ALA A 41 -6.14 0.57 -19.06
N VAL A 42 -6.41 1.88 -19.02
CA VAL A 42 -7.63 2.46 -19.61
C VAL A 42 -7.57 2.55 -21.14
N GLU A 43 -6.37 2.73 -21.72
CA GLU A 43 -6.17 2.95 -23.16
C GLU A 43 -5.82 1.68 -23.93
N ALA A 44 -5.28 0.66 -23.26
CA ALA A 44 -4.95 -0.60 -23.90
C ALA A 44 -6.21 -1.34 -24.37
N ARG A 45 -6.06 -2.08 -25.47
CA ARG A 45 -7.13 -2.92 -26.05
C ARG A 45 -7.28 -4.27 -25.34
N SER A 46 -6.28 -4.67 -24.55
CA SER A 46 -6.25 -5.91 -23.80
C SER A 46 -5.26 -5.83 -22.64
N VAL A 47 -5.41 -6.73 -21.65
CA VAL A 47 -4.48 -6.84 -20.52
C VAL A 47 -3.04 -7.15 -20.95
N ALA A 48 -2.85 -7.92 -22.03
CA ALA A 48 -1.54 -8.21 -22.60
C ALA A 48 -0.87 -6.99 -23.25
N GLN A 49 -1.66 -6.12 -23.90
CA GLN A 49 -1.12 -4.87 -24.43
C GLN A 49 -0.74 -3.90 -23.30
N ALA A 50 -1.54 -3.83 -22.23
CA ALA A 50 -1.20 -3.02 -21.07
C ALA A 50 0.11 -3.51 -20.41
N GLU A 51 0.29 -4.83 -20.26
CA GLU A 51 1.53 -5.44 -19.76
C GLU A 51 2.74 -5.02 -20.60
N GLU A 52 2.65 -5.10 -21.93
CA GLU A 52 3.74 -4.69 -22.82
C GLU A 52 4.20 -3.24 -22.56
N TRP A 53 3.25 -2.35 -22.22
CA TRP A 53 3.56 -0.96 -21.90
C TRP A 53 4.09 -0.79 -20.47
N LEU A 54 3.51 -1.50 -19.50
CA LEU A 54 3.94 -1.50 -18.10
C LEU A 54 5.39 -2.02 -17.96
N GLU A 55 5.77 -3.07 -18.71
CA GLU A 55 7.11 -3.64 -18.64
C GLU A 55 8.22 -2.71 -19.15
N ARG A 56 7.87 -1.70 -19.97
CA ARG A 56 8.82 -0.66 -20.40
C ARG A 56 9.17 0.33 -19.30
N ILE A 57 8.39 0.38 -18.21
CA ILE A 57 8.66 1.25 -17.08
C ILE A 57 9.84 0.69 -16.28
N PRO A 58 10.79 1.53 -15.81
CA PRO A 58 11.94 1.07 -15.04
C PRO A 58 11.52 0.26 -13.80
N VAL A 59 12.27 -0.80 -13.50
CA VAL A 59 12.02 -1.75 -12.39
C VAL A 59 11.69 -1.04 -11.07
N LYS A 60 12.44 0.04 -10.76
CA LYS A 60 12.24 0.86 -9.56
C LYS A 60 10.80 1.34 -9.40
N TYR A 61 10.15 1.71 -10.50
CA TYR A 61 8.81 2.33 -10.49
C TYR A 61 7.70 1.43 -11.05
N ARG A 62 8.04 0.31 -11.67
CA ARG A 62 7.08 -0.56 -12.37
C ARG A 62 5.96 -1.03 -11.46
N GLY A 63 6.26 -1.37 -10.21
CA GLY A 63 5.25 -1.74 -9.22
C GLY A 63 4.16 -0.69 -9.03
N PHE A 64 4.52 0.60 -8.95
CA PHE A 64 3.56 1.69 -8.87
C PHE A 64 2.71 1.83 -10.14
N ALA A 65 3.27 1.52 -11.30
CA ALA A 65 2.49 1.49 -12.53
C ALA A 65 1.48 0.33 -12.54
N TYR A 66 1.84 -0.85 -12.01
CA TYR A 66 0.86 -1.93 -11.80
C TYR A 66 -0.22 -1.56 -10.77
N GLU A 67 0.11 -0.76 -9.74
CA GLU A 67 -0.88 -0.17 -8.82
C GLU A 67 -1.87 0.70 -9.58
N GLY A 68 -1.35 1.61 -10.41
CA GLY A 68 -2.14 2.47 -11.27
C GLY A 68 -3.02 1.71 -12.24
N ALA A 69 -2.50 0.63 -12.84
CA ALA A 69 -3.25 -0.26 -13.71
C ALA A 69 -4.40 -0.95 -12.97
N GLY A 70 -4.16 -1.41 -11.74
CA GLY A 70 -5.21 -1.92 -10.84
C GLY A 70 -6.31 -0.89 -10.58
N MET A 71 -5.94 0.38 -10.38
CA MET A 71 -6.93 1.46 -10.29
C MET A 71 -7.68 1.65 -11.62
N GLY A 72 -6.98 1.64 -12.76
CA GLY A 72 -7.57 1.82 -14.08
C GLY A 72 -8.63 0.77 -14.41
N TYR A 73 -8.29 -0.50 -14.24
CA TYR A 73 -9.23 -1.60 -14.43
C TYR A 73 -10.36 -1.61 -13.41
N GLY A 74 -10.10 -1.27 -12.14
CA GLY A 74 -11.14 -1.11 -11.13
C GLY A 74 -12.14 -0.02 -11.50
N MET A 75 -11.68 1.10 -12.09
CA MET A 75 -12.56 2.14 -12.62
C MET A 75 -13.37 1.65 -13.82
N LEU A 76 -12.76 0.92 -14.76
CA LEU A 76 -13.48 0.34 -15.92
C LEU A 76 -14.57 -0.65 -15.50
N ASP A 77 -14.26 -1.56 -14.56
CA ASP A 77 -15.22 -2.53 -14.03
C ASP A 77 -16.39 -1.85 -13.28
N GLY A 78 -16.12 -0.73 -12.60
CA GLY A 78 -17.12 0.01 -11.82
C GLY A 78 -17.97 1.01 -12.62
N LEU A 79 -17.46 1.54 -13.73
CA LEU A 79 -18.12 2.59 -14.52
C LEU A 79 -19.08 2.03 -15.59
N PRO A 80 -20.21 2.72 -15.87
CA PRO A 80 -21.09 2.36 -16.98
C PRO A 80 -20.31 2.34 -18.32
N GLY A 81 -20.44 1.25 -19.09
CA GLY A 81 -19.82 1.12 -20.40
C GLY A 81 -18.33 0.76 -20.39
N GLY A 82 -17.70 0.60 -19.22
CA GLY A 82 -16.28 0.23 -19.10
C GLY A 82 -16.00 -1.27 -19.28
N GLY A 83 -17.04 -2.12 -19.32
CA GLY A 83 -16.89 -3.58 -19.33
C GLY A 83 -16.91 -4.17 -17.92
N ARG A 84 -16.59 -5.46 -17.81
CA ARG A 84 -16.49 -6.19 -16.54
C ARG A 84 -15.41 -7.26 -16.66
N GLY A 85 -14.80 -7.62 -15.53
CA GLY A 85 -13.85 -8.72 -15.44
C GLY A 85 -12.41 -8.32 -15.73
N HIS A 86 -12.13 -7.03 -15.93
CA HIS A 86 -10.78 -6.57 -16.25
C HIS A 86 -9.80 -6.87 -15.12
N ILE A 87 -10.21 -6.66 -13.86
CA ILE A 87 -9.38 -7.00 -12.70
C ILE A 87 -9.13 -8.52 -12.61
N ALA A 88 -10.17 -9.33 -12.86
CA ALA A 88 -10.04 -10.78 -12.81
C ALA A 88 -9.10 -11.29 -13.92
N ASP A 89 -9.27 -10.82 -15.15
CA ASP A 89 -8.42 -11.17 -16.29
C ASP A 89 -6.98 -10.71 -16.08
N PHE A 90 -6.79 -9.52 -15.50
CA PHE A 90 -5.46 -8.99 -15.22
C PHE A 90 -4.75 -9.82 -14.15
N LEU A 91 -5.42 -10.12 -13.03
CA LEU A 91 -4.87 -10.95 -11.94
C LEU A 91 -4.64 -12.42 -12.35
N ALA A 92 -5.47 -12.97 -13.24
CA ALA A 92 -5.29 -14.31 -13.77
C ALA A 92 -4.19 -14.40 -14.84
N GLY A 93 -3.69 -13.26 -15.31
CA GLY A 93 -2.67 -13.16 -16.35
C GLY A 93 -1.50 -12.28 -15.90
N PRO A 94 -1.19 -11.19 -16.63
CA PRO A 94 0.00 -10.35 -16.38
C PRO A 94 0.18 -9.82 -14.95
N GLY A 95 -0.92 -9.61 -14.24
CA GLY A 95 -0.94 -9.07 -12.89
C GLY A 95 -0.73 -10.09 -11.78
N GLU A 96 -0.60 -11.40 -12.08
CA GLU A 96 -0.54 -12.48 -11.07
C GLU A 96 0.54 -12.24 -10.00
N LYS A 97 1.71 -11.75 -10.40
CA LYS A 97 2.85 -11.46 -9.50
C LYS A 97 2.78 -10.09 -8.83
N HIS A 98 1.76 -9.30 -9.16
CA HIS A 98 1.55 -7.93 -8.68
C HIS A 98 0.27 -7.81 -7.83
N ASP A 99 -0.34 -8.93 -7.44
CA ASP A 99 -1.57 -9.03 -6.66
C ASP A 99 -1.64 -8.08 -5.46
N TYR A 100 -0.58 -8.02 -4.63
CA TYR A 100 -0.50 -7.09 -3.49
C TYR A 100 -0.83 -5.65 -3.88
N ILE A 101 -0.19 -5.17 -4.95
CA ILE A 101 -0.23 -3.76 -5.35
C ILE A 101 -1.41 -3.48 -6.28
N ILE A 102 -1.87 -4.45 -7.06
CA ILE A 102 -3.12 -4.34 -7.81
C ILE A 102 -4.31 -4.18 -6.87
N TYR A 103 -4.36 -4.92 -5.75
CA TYR A 103 -5.45 -4.81 -4.78
C TYR A 103 -5.49 -3.41 -4.16
N VAL A 104 -4.32 -2.85 -3.84
CA VAL A 104 -4.21 -1.44 -3.42
C VAL A 104 -4.77 -0.50 -4.48
N GLY A 105 -4.40 -0.68 -5.75
CA GLY A 105 -4.95 0.09 -6.87
C GLY A 105 -6.47 0.03 -6.97
N VAL A 106 -7.06 -1.15 -6.78
CA VAL A 106 -8.53 -1.30 -6.73
C VAL A 106 -9.15 -0.49 -5.59
N GLY A 107 -8.47 -0.38 -4.45
CA GLY A 107 -8.87 0.48 -3.32
C GLY A 107 -9.01 1.95 -3.71
N TRP A 108 -8.09 2.45 -4.54
CA TRP A 108 -8.17 3.81 -5.09
C TRP A 108 -9.38 4.01 -6.01
N ALA A 109 -9.71 3.00 -6.82
CA ALA A 109 -10.91 3.04 -7.65
C ALA A 109 -12.17 3.04 -6.78
N MET A 110 -12.21 2.18 -5.76
CA MET A 110 -13.31 2.10 -4.80
C MET A 110 -13.54 3.43 -4.08
N ALA A 111 -12.49 4.18 -3.75
CA ALA A 111 -12.59 5.50 -3.13
C ALA A 111 -13.20 6.59 -4.04
N ARG A 112 -13.20 6.37 -5.37
CA ARG A 112 -13.77 7.28 -6.38
C ARG A 112 -15.13 6.82 -6.92
N LEU A 113 -15.45 5.53 -6.79
CA LEU A 113 -16.72 4.97 -7.23
C LEU A 113 -17.82 5.16 -6.17
N PRO A 114 -19.09 5.36 -6.59
CA PRO A 114 -20.23 5.28 -5.67
C PRO A 114 -20.29 3.91 -4.97
N ARG A 115 -20.73 3.87 -3.70
CA ARG A 115 -20.77 2.62 -2.88
C ARG A 115 -21.46 1.43 -3.55
N PHE A 116 -22.54 1.68 -4.31
CA PHE A 116 -23.27 0.62 -5.02
C PHE A 116 -22.54 0.04 -6.25
N ARG A 117 -21.38 0.63 -6.62
CA ARG A 117 -20.48 0.17 -7.69
C ARG A 117 -19.17 -0.39 -7.15
N TRP A 118 -19.04 -0.51 -5.84
CA TRP A 118 -17.87 -1.15 -5.24
C TRP A 118 -17.78 -2.62 -5.65
N PRO A 119 -16.57 -3.16 -5.85
CA PRO A 119 -16.40 -4.56 -6.16
C PRO A 119 -16.84 -5.43 -4.98
N SER A 120 -17.28 -6.67 -5.25
CA SER A 120 -17.64 -7.58 -4.18
C SER A 120 -16.38 -8.06 -3.46
N ALA A 121 -16.40 -8.11 -2.13
CA ALA A 121 -15.28 -8.66 -1.37
C ALA A 121 -15.01 -10.15 -1.68
N GLY A 122 -16.00 -10.85 -2.25
CA GLY A 122 -15.87 -12.24 -2.69
C GLY A 122 -15.16 -12.40 -4.05
N ASP A 123 -14.88 -11.31 -4.77
CA ASP A 123 -14.17 -11.33 -6.05
C ASP A 123 -12.63 -11.43 -5.86
N PHE A 124 -12.16 -11.35 -4.62
CA PHE A 124 -10.74 -11.26 -4.26
C PHE A 124 -10.30 -12.43 -3.37
N ASP A 125 -8.99 -12.69 -3.33
CA ASP A 125 -8.39 -13.59 -2.36
C ASP A 125 -8.79 -13.15 -0.93
N PRO A 126 -9.36 -14.06 -0.12
CA PRO A 126 -9.93 -13.70 1.18
C PRO A 126 -8.88 -13.20 2.18
N LEU A 127 -7.61 -13.58 2.01
CA LEU A 127 -6.51 -13.10 2.84
C LEU A 127 -6.03 -11.73 2.36
N LEU A 128 -5.87 -11.53 1.05
CA LEU A 128 -5.27 -10.31 0.51
C LEU A 128 -6.24 -9.15 0.30
N ARG A 129 -7.56 -9.39 0.22
CA ARG A 129 -8.57 -8.35 -0.07
C ARG A 129 -8.53 -7.13 0.86
N TRP A 130 -7.97 -7.27 2.06
CA TRP A 130 -7.77 -6.15 2.98
C TRP A 130 -6.83 -5.08 2.43
N LEU A 131 -5.95 -5.42 1.48
CA LEU A 131 -5.12 -4.47 0.74
C LEU A 131 -5.96 -3.50 -0.13
N VAL A 132 -7.19 -3.87 -0.48
CA VAL A 132 -8.15 -2.94 -1.10
C VAL A 132 -8.53 -1.83 -0.13
N LEU A 133 -8.70 -2.14 1.17
CA LEU A 133 -8.96 -1.13 2.20
C LEU A 133 -7.73 -0.30 2.54
N ASP A 134 -6.54 -0.90 2.48
CA ASP A 134 -5.28 -0.15 2.54
C ASP A 134 -5.23 0.90 1.41
N GLY A 135 -5.46 0.50 0.15
CA GLY A 135 -5.52 1.44 -0.97
C GLY A 135 -6.62 2.50 -0.83
N TYR A 136 -7.79 2.12 -0.30
CA TYR A 136 -8.86 3.08 -0.01
C TYR A 136 -8.44 4.10 1.04
N GLY A 137 -7.84 3.65 2.15
CA GLY A 137 -7.37 4.51 3.23
C GLY A 137 -6.27 5.45 2.77
N PHE A 138 -5.33 4.95 1.95
CA PHE A 138 -4.31 5.77 1.31
C PHE A 138 -4.96 6.89 0.51
N HIS A 139 -5.91 6.56 -0.38
CA HIS A 139 -6.59 7.55 -1.21
C HIS A 139 -7.29 8.61 -0.35
N GLN A 140 -8.04 8.21 0.67
CA GLN A 140 -8.74 9.16 1.54
C GLN A 140 -7.77 10.12 2.24
N ALA A 141 -6.67 9.62 2.82
CA ALA A 141 -5.68 10.47 3.48
C ALA A 141 -4.94 11.38 2.48
N TYR A 142 -4.56 10.86 1.32
CA TYR A 142 -3.83 11.59 0.29
C TYR A 142 -4.69 12.73 -0.29
N PHE A 143 -5.96 12.47 -0.64
CA PHE A 143 -6.81 13.49 -1.26
C PHE A 143 -7.58 14.37 -0.28
N LYS A 144 -7.84 13.88 0.95
CA LYS A 144 -8.66 14.55 1.97
C LYS A 144 -7.91 14.64 3.31
N THR A 145 -6.66 15.06 3.26
CA THR A 145 -5.73 15.17 4.41
C THR A 145 -6.35 15.87 5.62
N ALA A 146 -6.98 17.04 5.43
CA ALA A 146 -7.63 17.77 6.51
C ALA A 146 -8.71 16.95 7.25
N LYS A 147 -9.40 16.04 6.55
CA LYS A 147 -10.45 15.21 7.16
C LYS A 147 -9.90 13.96 7.84
N TYR A 148 -9.01 13.23 7.16
CA TYR A 148 -8.56 11.90 7.61
C TYR A 148 -7.27 11.92 8.43
N VAL A 149 -6.43 12.93 8.27
CA VAL A 149 -5.18 13.10 9.02
C VAL A 149 -5.36 14.13 10.14
N ASP A 150 -5.76 15.36 9.82
CA ASP A 150 -5.91 16.40 10.85
C ASP A 150 -7.17 16.18 11.70
N GLY A 151 -8.29 15.88 11.04
CA GLY A 151 -9.56 15.55 11.69
C GLY A 151 -9.68 14.09 12.14
N GLN A 152 -8.71 13.24 11.79
CA GLN A 152 -8.62 11.82 12.20
C GLN A 152 -9.89 11.00 11.98
N TYR A 153 -10.71 11.37 11.00
CA TYR A 153 -12.04 10.82 10.78
C TYR A 153 -12.01 9.31 10.49
N GLN A 154 -12.92 8.58 11.13
CA GLN A 154 -13.29 7.20 10.80
C GLN A 154 -14.79 7.16 10.45
N ASP A 155 -15.15 6.46 9.38
CA ASP A 155 -16.56 6.31 8.98
C ASP A 155 -17.20 5.17 9.80
N PRO A 156 -18.08 5.46 10.78
CA PRO A 156 -18.67 4.43 11.63
C PRO A 156 -19.60 3.49 10.85
N ASP A 157 -20.09 3.94 9.69
CA ASP A 157 -20.99 3.17 8.81
C ASP A 157 -20.23 2.49 7.66
N PHE A 158 -18.90 2.44 7.73
CA PHE A 158 -18.10 1.74 6.74
C PHE A 158 -18.33 0.23 6.84
N SER A 159 -18.74 -0.38 5.73
CA SER A 159 -19.06 -1.81 5.66
C SER A 159 -18.57 -2.39 4.34
N TRP A 160 -17.31 -2.80 4.33
CA TRP A 160 -16.70 -3.64 3.31
C TRP A 160 -15.43 -4.29 3.91
N PRO A 161 -15.24 -5.61 3.84
CA PRO A 161 -16.23 -6.64 3.52
C PRO A 161 -17.45 -6.57 4.47
N PRO A 162 -18.65 -6.99 4.04
CA PRO A 162 -19.82 -7.01 4.91
C PRO A 162 -19.57 -7.79 6.21
N GLY A 163 -20.08 -7.28 7.33
CA GLY A 163 -20.00 -7.96 8.63
C GLY A 163 -18.66 -7.83 9.36
N ASN A 164 -17.71 -7.04 8.84
CA ASN A 164 -16.37 -6.90 9.40
C ASN A 164 -15.98 -5.45 9.75
N ASN A 165 -16.97 -4.60 10.04
CA ASN A 165 -16.79 -3.15 10.20
C ASN A 165 -15.67 -2.80 11.21
N GLY A 166 -15.51 -3.58 12.28
CA GLY A 166 -14.46 -3.37 13.28
C GLY A 166 -13.04 -3.47 12.71
N TYR A 167 -12.75 -4.48 11.89
CA TYR A 167 -11.43 -4.63 11.29
C TYR A 167 -11.25 -3.78 10.03
N SER A 168 -12.32 -3.46 9.31
CA SER A 168 -12.24 -2.60 8.12
C SER A 168 -11.57 -1.26 8.39
N LEU A 169 -11.86 -0.63 9.55
CA LEU A 169 -11.23 0.64 9.94
C LEU A 169 -9.72 0.50 10.20
N ARG A 170 -9.28 -0.65 10.75
CA ARG A 170 -7.86 -0.95 10.96
C ARG A 170 -7.10 -1.15 9.66
N ALA A 171 -7.72 -1.79 8.67
CA ALA A 171 -7.15 -1.92 7.32
C ALA A 171 -7.08 -0.57 6.58
N ILE A 172 -8.07 0.30 6.79
CA ILE A 172 -8.03 1.69 6.29
C ILE A 172 -6.87 2.46 6.94
N ASP A 173 -6.62 2.28 8.24
CA ASP A 173 -5.52 2.94 8.94
C ASP A 173 -4.14 2.53 8.45
N GLN A 174 -3.95 1.30 7.97
CA GLN A 174 -2.73 0.89 7.26
C GLN A 174 -2.51 1.75 6.01
N GLY A 175 -3.58 1.96 5.24
CA GLY A 175 -3.58 2.86 4.10
C GLY A 175 -3.22 4.31 4.46
N ILE A 176 -3.82 4.82 5.54
CA ILE A 176 -3.52 6.17 6.06
C ILE A 176 -2.04 6.26 6.45
N GLY A 177 -1.52 5.25 7.15
CA GLY A 177 -0.10 5.15 7.52
C GLY A 177 0.82 5.23 6.30
N ARG A 178 0.52 4.46 5.25
CA ARG A 178 1.27 4.57 3.98
C ARG A 178 1.21 5.97 3.39
N ALA A 179 0.04 6.63 3.40
CA ALA A 179 -0.10 7.98 2.88
C ALA A 179 0.69 9.02 3.70
N LEU A 180 0.86 8.83 5.02
CA LEU A 180 1.67 9.73 5.85
C LEU A 180 3.12 9.84 5.36
N TRP A 181 3.69 8.77 4.79
CA TRP A 181 5.03 8.80 4.20
C TRP A 181 5.14 9.83 3.07
N PHE A 182 4.09 9.96 2.25
CA PHE A 182 4.03 10.90 1.14
C PHE A 182 3.65 12.31 1.61
N ILE A 183 2.67 12.42 2.51
CA ILE A 183 2.18 13.69 3.06
C ILE A 183 3.30 14.42 3.82
N CYS A 184 4.10 13.66 4.58
CA CYS A 184 5.23 14.17 5.35
C CYS A 184 6.52 14.25 4.52
N GLY A 185 6.49 13.96 3.22
CA GLY A 185 7.66 14.11 2.34
C GLY A 185 8.87 13.25 2.72
N THR A 186 8.64 12.04 3.24
CA THR A 186 9.66 11.12 3.80
C THR A 186 10.42 11.65 5.03
N ASP A 187 9.94 12.71 5.67
CA ASP A 187 10.50 13.22 6.92
C ASP A 187 10.07 12.34 8.10
N VAL A 188 11.02 11.59 8.66
CA VAL A 188 10.79 10.61 9.72
C VAL A 188 10.33 11.27 11.02
N ASP A 189 10.86 12.47 11.35
CA ASP A 189 10.42 13.21 12.53
C ASP A 189 8.98 13.67 12.37
N LEU A 190 8.64 14.25 11.21
CA LEU A 190 7.28 14.71 10.94
C LEU A 190 6.26 13.57 10.87
N VAL A 191 6.67 12.41 10.34
CA VAL A 191 5.84 11.19 10.36
C VAL A 191 5.55 10.79 11.81
N ALA A 192 6.57 10.70 12.67
CA ALA A 192 6.40 10.32 14.07
C ALA A 192 5.52 11.33 14.83
N ASP A 193 5.78 12.63 14.69
CA ASP A 193 4.97 13.69 15.27
C ASP A 193 3.52 13.65 14.79
N THR A 194 3.29 13.22 13.55
CA THR A 194 1.94 13.09 12.99
C THR A 194 1.23 11.86 13.55
N VAL A 195 1.88 10.72 13.67
CA VAL A 195 1.31 9.51 14.29
C VAL A 195 0.97 9.79 15.76
N ALA A 196 1.84 10.48 16.50
CA ALA A 196 1.63 10.80 17.91
C ALA A 196 0.36 11.61 18.20
N ARG A 197 -0.20 12.29 17.19
CA ARG A 197 -1.49 13.00 17.32
C ARG A 197 -2.70 12.07 17.25
N PHE A 198 -2.59 10.90 16.61
CA PHE A 198 -3.68 9.94 16.51
C PHE A 198 -3.93 9.25 17.87
N PRO A 199 -5.13 8.72 18.13
CA PRO A 199 -5.37 7.83 19.26
C PRO A 199 -4.42 6.62 19.24
N GLU A 200 -3.85 6.29 20.40
CA GLU A 200 -2.84 5.22 20.56
C GLU A 200 -3.26 3.88 19.93
N HIS A 201 -4.54 3.52 20.04
CA HIS A 201 -5.07 2.26 19.48
C HIS A 201 -4.95 2.16 17.94
N ARG A 202 -4.66 3.25 17.23
CA ARG A 202 -4.46 3.29 15.77
C ARG A 202 -2.99 3.22 15.36
N HIS A 203 -2.07 3.49 16.29
CA HIS A 203 -0.64 3.63 15.99
C HIS A 203 -0.05 2.37 15.36
N GLY A 204 -0.42 1.18 15.84
CA GLY A 204 0.05 -0.08 15.27
C GLY A 204 -0.30 -0.23 13.79
N ASP A 205 -1.54 0.08 13.39
CA ASP A 205 -1.95 0.00 11.99
C ASP A 205 -1.31 1.10 11.13
N LEU A 206 -1.17 2.32 11.66
CA LEU A 206 -0.43 3.41 11.00
C LEU A 206 1.04 3.04 10.76
N TYR A 207 1.73 2.50 11.77
CA TYR A 207 3.13 2.08 11.65
C TYR A 207 3.31 0.91 10.68
N ALA A 208 2.35 -0.03 10.60
CA ALA A 208 2.37 -1.05 9.56
C ALA A 208 2.32 -0.43 8.15
N GLY A 209 1.45 0.57 7.95
CA GLY A 209 1.40 1.33 6.70
C GLY A 209 2.71 2.06 6.40
N ILE A 210 3.25 2.76 7.38
CA ILE A 210 4.51 3.50 7.26
C ILE A 210 5.66 2.57 6.88
N GLY A 211 5.78 1.42 7.53
CA GLY A 211 6.82 0.43 7.25
C GLY A 211 6.75 -0.12 5.82
N LEU A 212 5.53 -0.33 5.31
CA LEU A 212 5.33 -0.71 3.91
C LEU A 212 5.80 0.42 2.97
N ALA A 213 5.34 1.65 3.20
CA ALA A 213 5.70 2.78 2.34
C ALA A 213 7.21 3.10 2.37
N SER A 214 7.83 3.13 3.55
CA SER A 214 9.26 3.42 3.71
C SER A 214 10.14 2.37 3.05
N THR A 215 9.69 1.12 2.93
CA THR A 215 10.44 0.03 2.29
C THR A 215 10.13 -0.12 0.80
N TYR A 216 8.88 0.14 0.38
CA TYR A 216 8.47 -0.01 -1.01
C TYR A 216 8.79 1.21 -1.87
N ALA A 217 8.53 2.41 -1.34
CA ALA A 217 8.81 3.68 -2.02
C ALA A 217 10.23 4.18 -1.72
N CYS A 218 10.82 3.79 -0.59
CA CYS A 218 12.14 4.25 -0.15
C CYS A 218 12.16 5.78 0.03
N GLY A 219 13.33 6.40 -0.14
CA GLY A 219 13.47 7.87 -0.13
C GLY A 219 14.14 8.45 1.11
N VAL A 220 14.78 7.61 1.91
CA VAL A 220 15.53 7.98 3.12
C VAL A 220 16.77 7.11 3.29
N THR A 221 17.68 7.51 4.17
CA THR A 221 18.89 6.76 4.49
C THR A 221 18.63 5.64 5.50
N SER A 222 19.61 4.74 5.68
CA SER A 222 19.53 3.69 6.70
C SER A 222 19.42 4.26 8.13
N ASP A 223 20.11 5.36 8.44
CA ASP A 223 20.08 5.98 9.77
C ASP A 223 18.69 6.56 10.08
N GLU A 224 18.04 7.14 9.07
CA GLU A 224 16.66 7.64 9.20
C GLU A 224 15.67 6.50 9.40
N LEU A 225 15.89 5.33 8.79
CA LEU A 225 15.05 4.15 8.98
C LEU A 225 15.26 3.51 10.35
N LEU A 226 16.49 3.51 10.88
CA LEU A 226 16.77 3.09 12.25
C LEU A 226 16.07 4.01 13.25
N LYS A 227 16.14 5.34 13.02
CA LYS A 227 15.41 6.34 13.80
C LYS A 227 13.90 6.14 13.73
N LEU A 228 13.35 5.84 12.55
CA LEU A 228 11.93 5.50 12.37
C LEU A 228 11.55 4.26 13.19
N ALA A 229 12.41 3.25 13.23
CA ALA A 229 12.21 2.06 14.05
C ALA A 229 12.27 2.37 15.55
N GLU A 230 13.11 3.32 15.98
CA GLU A 230 13.10 3.80 17.38
C GLU A 230 11.79 4.52 17.72
N PHE A 231 11.31 5.42 16.86
CA PHE A 231 10.03 6.12 17.06
C PHE A 231 8.83 5.18 17.10
N ALA A 232 8.86 4.07 16.35
CA ALA A 232 7.80 3.09 16.40
C ALA A 232 7.63 2.43 17.79
N GLY A 233 8.66 2.45 18.65
CA GLY A 233 8.55 2.00 20.04
C GLY A 233 7.96 0.59 20.18
N GLU A 234 6.83 0.47 20.88
CA GLU A 234 6.12 -0.81 21.03
C GLU A 234 5.51 -1.33 19.72
N HIS A 235 5.30 -0.47 18.73
CA HIS A 235 4.78 -0.80 17.39
C HIS A 235 5.87 -1.21 16.39
N ARG A 236 7.12 -1.45 16.83
CA ARG A 236 8.20 -1.95 15.96
C ARG A 236 7.83 -3.23 15.22
N GLY A 237 7.06 -4.12 15.84
CA GLY A 237 6.55 -5.32 15.19
C GLY A 237 5.63 -5.00 14.01
N ASN A 238 4.76 -4.01 14.16
CA ASN A 238 3.89 -3.56 13.07
C ASN A 238 4.67 -2.91 11.93
N LEU A 239 5.64 -2.03 12.25
CA LEU A 239 6.54 -1.42 11.26
C LEU A 239 7.29 -2.51 10.46
N ALA A 240 7.85 -3.50 11.16
CA ALA A 240 8.56 -4.62 10.54
C ALA A 240 7.66 -5.48 9.66
N GLN A 241 6.43 -5.76 10.10
CA GLN A 241 5.44 -6.46 9.29
C GLN A 241 5.14 -5.71 7.98
N GLY A 242 4.93 -4.40 8.05
CA GLY A 242 4.74 -3.56 6.86
C GLY A 242 5.91 -3.64 5.89
N SER A 243 7.13 -3.52 6.43
CA SER A 243 8.37 -3.66 5.64
C SER A 243 8.49 -5.04 4.98
N ALA A 244 8.07 -6.11 5.66
CA ALA A 244 8.08 -7.46 5.10
C ALA A 244 7.06 -7.63 3.95
N PHE A 245 5.88 -7.00 4.04
CA PHE A 245 4.94 -6.96 2.91
C PHE A 245 5.52 -6.21 1.71
N ALA A 246 6.23 -5.10 1.94
CA ALA A 246 6.91 -4.38 0.87
C ALA A 246 8.00 -5.23 0.20
N ALA A 247 8.80 -5.94 1.00
CA ALA A 247 9.81 -6.87 0.50
C ALA A 247 9.17 -8.01 -0.31
N GLU A 248 8.12 -8.64 0.22
CA GLU A 248 7.38 -9.70 -0.47
C GLU A 248 6.80 -9.21 -1.81
N ALA A 249 6.13 -8.06 -1.83
CA ALA A 249 5.57 -7.50 -3.06
C ALA A 249 6.66 -7.22 -4.12
N ARG A 250 7.86 -6.80 -3.70
CA ARG A 250 9.00 -6.58 -4.60
C ARG A 250 9.61 -7.90 -5.08
N VAL A 251 9.82 -8.87 -4.19
CA VAL A 251 10.43 -10.18 -4.49
C VAL A 251 9.52 -10.99 -5.41
N ARG A 252 8.24 -11.13 -5.07
CA ARG A 252 7.23 -11.85 -5.86
C ARG A 252 7.13 -11.32 -7.29
N ALA A 253 7.20 -10.00 -7.45
CA ALA A 253 7.17 -9.31 -8.73
C ALA A 253 8.50 -9.35 -9.51
N GLY A 254 9.59 -9.83 -8.93
CA GLY A 254 10.93 -9.72 -9.53
C GLY A 254 11.41 -8.28 -9.66
N LEU A 255 10.94 -7.39 -8.78
CA LEU A 255 11.22 -5.94 -8.78
C LEU A 255 12.08 -5.48 -7.60
N LEU A 256 12.83 -6.40 -6.97
CA LEU A 256 13.70 -6.07 -5.86
C LEU A 256 14.79 -5.07 -6.30
N ILE A 257 14.98 -4.02 -5.50
CA ILE A 257 15.98 -2.98 -5.72
C ILE A 257 16.86 -2.83 -4.47
N PRO A 258 18.11 -2.34 -4.60
CA PRO A 258 19.01 -2.19 -3.46
C PRO A 258 18.44 -1.36 -2.30
N GLU A 259 17.65 -0.33 -2.59
CA GLU A 259 17.04 0.51 -1.56
C GLU A 259 16.01 -0.24 -0.71
N THR A 260 15.28 -1.20 -1.29
CA THR A 260 14.37 -2.08 -0.54
C THR A 260 15.15 -3.01 0.40
N GLU A 261 16.34 -3.48 -0.03
CA GLU A 261 17.23 -4.30 0.80
C GLU A 261 17.72 -3.49 2.01
N VAL A 262 18.22 -2.27 1.78
CA VAL A 262 18.63 -1.35 2.85
C VAL A 262 17.50 -1.12 3.85
N ALA A 263 16.29 -0.85 3.34
CA ALA A 263 15.17 -0.56 4.22
C ALA A 263 14.69 -1.76 5.02
N THR A 264 14.65 -2.93 4.39
CA THR A 264 14.27 -4.17 5.09
C THR A 264 15.32 -4.55 6.13
N GLN A 265 16.61 -4.38 5.82
CA GLN A 265 17.68 -4.65 6.79
C GLN A 265 17.63 -3.69 7.99
N ALA A 266 17.34 -2.41 7.77
CA ALA A 266 17.24 -1.42 8.84
C ALA A 266 16.01 -1.64 9.75
N ILE A 267 14.85 -1.95 9.16
CA ILE A 267 13.59 -2.08 9.90
C ILE A 267 13.44 -3.48 10.50
N CYS A 268 13.70 -4.53 9.71
CA CYS A 268 13.47 -5.92 10.12
C CYS A 268 14.72 -6.61 10.68
N GLY A 269 15.92 -6.05 10.48
CA GLY A 269 17.17 -6.74 10.81
C GLY A 269 17.50 -7.93 9.91
N LEU A 270 16.78 -8.09 8.79
CA LEU A 270 16.86 -9.25 7.90
C LEU A 270 17.04 -8.83 6.45
N PRO A 271 17.63 -9.70 5.60
CA PRO A 271 17.61 -9.52 4.15
C PRO A 271 16.18 -9.48 3.59
N ALA A 272 15.93 -8.76 2.50
CA ALA A 272 14.59 -8.59 1.95
C ALA A 272 13.95 -9.92 1.55
N GLU A 273 14.71 -10.81 0.92
CA GLU A 273 14.24 -12.16 0.56
C GLU A 273 13.85 -13.00 1.77
N ARG A 274 14.54 -12.83 2.91
CA ARG A 274 14.19 -13.56 4.14
C ARG A 274 12.91 -13.00 4.76
N ALA A 275 12.77 -11.68 4.82
CA ALA A 275 11.55 -11.05 5.31
C ALA A 275 10.33 -11.43 4.44
N ALA A 276 10.51 -11.45 3.12
CA ALA A 276 9.52 -11.93 2.16
C ALA A 276 9.13 -13.40 2.42
N ALA A 277 10.12 -14.30 2.55
CA ALA A 277 9.88 -15.71 2.84
C ALA A 277 9.09 -15.94 4.13
N ILE A 278 9.36 -15.18 5.20
CA ILE A 278 8.60 -15.26 6.47
C ILE A 278 7.11 -15.01 6.21
N THR A 279 6.74 -14.06 5.35
CA THR A 279 5.31 -13.79 5.04
C THR A 279 4.62 -15.03 4.48
N GLN A 280 5.31 -15.84 3.67
CA GLN A 280 4.75 -17.07 3.11
C GLN A 280 4.77 -18.22 4.13
N GLU A 281 5.83 -18.33 4.95
CA GLU A 281 5.97 -19.39 5.95
C GLU A 281 4.86 -19.36 7.02
N VAL A 282 4.46 -18.17 7.46
CA VAL A 282 3.40 -18.02 8.48
C VAL A 282 2.01 -17.79 7.89
N ARG A 283 1.87 -17.88 6.55
CA ARG A 283 0.60 -17.72 5.86
C ARG A 283 -0.39 -18.82 6.29
N PRO A 284 -1.63 -18.47 6.66
CA PRO A 284 -2.61 -19.47 7.08
C PRO A 284 -3.02 -20.37 5.89
N ALA A 285 -3.08 -21.68 6.13
CA ALA A 285 -3.49 -22.66 5.11
C ALA A 285 -4.99 -22.56 4.76
N VAL A 286 -5.82 -22.14 5.71
CA VAL A 286 -7.26 -21.92 5.53
C VAL A 286 -7.59 -20.52 6.03
N VAL A 287 -8.31 -19.75 5.22
CA VAL A 287 -8.65 -18.35 5.52
C VAL A 287 -10.10 -18.27 5.99
N VAL A 288 -10.32 -17.66 7.14
CA VAL A 288 -11.65 -17.44 7.72
C VAL A 288 -11.72 -16.02 8.26
N ASP A 289 -12.84 -15.36 8.03
CA ASP A 289 -13.17 -14.08 8.66
C ASP A 289 -13.97 -14.35 9.95
N GLY A 290 -13.25 -14.49 11.07
CA GLY A 290 -13.84 -14.46 12.40
C GLY A 290 -13.98 -13.03 12.92
N GLU A 291 -14.20 -12.86 14.22
CA GLU A 291 -14.15 -11.52 14.86
C GLU A 291 -12.83 -10.80 14.58
N LEU A 292 -11.73 -11.57 14.52
CA LEU A 292 -10.44 -11.12 14.03
C LEU A 292 -10.12 -11.89 12.73
N PRO A 293 -10.02 -11.20 11.57
CA PRO A 293 -9.71 -11.86 10.31
C PRO A 293 -8.34 -12.55 10.34
N HIS A 294 -8.20 -13.66 9.63
CA HIS A 294 -6.90 -14.33 9.48
C HIS A 294 -5.81 -13.45 8.86
N PHE A 295 -6.18 -12.38 8.16
CA PHE A 295 -5.23 -11.38 7.71
C PHE A 295 -4.53 -10.65 8.87
N GLU A 296 -5.25 -10.34 9.95
CA GLU A 296 -4.65 -9.72 11.13
C GLU A 296 -3.75 -10.70 11.88
N THR A 297 -4.22 -11.92 12.10
CA THR A 297 -3.39 -12.93 12.80
C THR A 297 -2.15 -13.28 11.99
N TRP A 298 -2.23 -13.24 10.66
CA TRP A 298 -1.07 -13.36 9.78
C TRP A 298 -0.09 -12.21 9.94
N ARG A 299 -0.56 -10.95 9.96
CA ARG A 299 0.29 -9.78 10.26
C ARG A 299 1.00 -9.91 11.61
N GLN A 300 0.27 -10.31 12.66
CA GLN A 300 0.84 -10.51 13.99
C GLN A 300 1.93 -11.60 13.99
N ARG A 301 1.69 -12.74 13.34
CA ARG A 301 2.70 -13.81 13.21
C ARG A 301 3.94 -13.38 12.46
N ILE A 302 3.80 -12.55 11.42
CA ILE A 302 4.94 -11.97 10.69
C ILE A 302 5.76 -11.09 11.63
N ALA A 303 5.10 -10.18 12.35
CA ALA A 303 5.75 -9.30 13.31
C ALA A 303 6.52 -10.10 14.37
N GLU A 304 5.87 -11.11 14.98
CA GLU A 304 6.48 -12.00 15.97
C GLU A 304 7.68 -12.78 15.41
N ALA A 305 7.56 -13.35 14.21
CA ALA A 305 8.62 -14.11 13.57
C ALA A 305 9.84 -13.25 13.24
N ILE A 306 9.64 -12.02 12.77
CA ILE A 306 10.73 -11.08 12.46
C ILE A 306 11.44 -10.65 13.75
N LEU A 307 10.68 -10.23 14.77
CA LEU A 307 11.27 -9.79 16.04
C LEU A 307 12.02 -10.91 16.76
N SER A 308 11.51 -12.14 16.69
CA SER A 308 12.17 -13.32 17.28
C SER A 308 13.41 -13.74 16.49
N GLY A 309 13.39 -13.62 15.17
CA GLY A 309 14.51 -13.96 14.29
C GLY A 309 15.61 -12.91 14.22
N GLY A 310 15.29 -11.64 14.51
CA GLY A 310 16.26 -10.54 14.57
C GLY A 310 17.06 -10.48 15.88
N ALA A 311 16.55 -11.08 16.97
CA ALA A 311 17.23 -11.13 18.27
C ALA A 311 18.43 -12.10 18.33
N GLY A 312 18.76 -12.75 17.21
CA GLY A 312 19.85 -13.72 17.09
C GLY A 312 20.94 -13.29 16.10
N LYS A 313 21.54 -12.12 16.28
CA LYS A 313 22.86 -11.75 15.73
C LYS A 313 23.61 -10.81 16.67
#